data_AF-A0A258BHL9-F1
#
_entry.id   AF-A0A258BHL9-F1
#
_cell.length_a   1.000
_cell.length_b   1.000
_cell.length_c   1.000
_cell.angle_alpha   90.00
_cell.angle_beta   90.00
_cell.angle_gamma   90.00
#
_symmetry.space_group_name_H-M   'P 1'
#
loop_
_entity.id
_entity.type
_entity.pdbx_description
1 polymer ?
#
loop_
_entity_poly.entity_id
_entity_poly.type
_entity_poly.pdbx_seq_one_letter_code
_entity_poly.pdbx_strand_id
1 'polypeptide(L)'
;TTDDRNWELRFTASARRFNKSRAVAIDMESATIAANGFRLRVPYGTLLCVSDKPLHGEIKLPGAANRFYERAIGEHIRIGIETLERLSEDGGAALHSRKLRAFDEPPFR
;
A
#
# COMPACT_ATOMS: atom_id res chain seq x y z
N THR A 1 6.76 -3.90 1.34
CA THR A 1 7.60 -3.19 0.37
C THR A 1 9.02 -3.69 0.38
N THR A 2 9.45 -4.25 -0.75
CA THR A 2 10.81 -4.72 -1.04
C THR A 2 11.21 -4.18 -2.41
N ASP A 3 12.51 -4.05 -2.66
CA ASP A 3 13.06 -3.76 -4.00
C ASP A 3 13.44 -5.05 -4.77
N ASP A 4 13.54 -6.18 -4.06
CA ASP A 4 13.75 -7.50 -4.65
C ASP A 4 12.42 -8.14 -5.11
N ARG A 5 12.15 -8.13 -6.42
CA ARG A 5 10.97 -8.78 -7.02
C ARG A 5 10.96 -10.29 -6.82
N ASN A 6 12.13 -10.92 -6.74
CA ASN A 6 12.30 -12.37 -6.60
C ASN A 6 12.64 -12.75 -5.15
N TRP A 7 12.12 -12.00 -4.18
CA TRP A 7 12.35 -12.22 -2.74
C TRP A 7 12.03 -13.65 -2.29
N GLU A 8 11.16 -14.36 -3.01
CA GLU A 8 10.79 -15.75 -2.79
C GLU A 8 12.02 -16.67 -2.84
N LEU A 9 12.98 -16.39 -3.73
CA LEU A 9 14.24 -17.15 -3.84
C LEU A 9 15.10 -17.06 -2.59
N ARG A 10 14.86 -16.05 -1.74
CA ARG A 10 15.58 -15.78 -0.50
C ARG A 10 14.66 -15.77 0.71
N PHE A 11 13.52 -16.47 0.66
CA PHE A 11 12.53 -16.45 1.73
C PHE A 11 13.11 -16.77 3.11
N THR A 12 14.02 -17.75 3.22
CA THR A 12 14.66 -18.12 4.50
C THR A 12 15.39 -16.96 5.17
N ALA A 13 15.99 -16.05 4.39
CA ALA A 13 16.63 -14.83 4.90
C ALA A 13 15.60 -13.79 5.38
N SER A 14 14.43 -13.73 4.74
CA SER A 14 13.36 -12.77 5.05
C SER A 14 12.39 -13.25 6.13
N ALA A 15 12.27 -14.56 6.35
CA ALA A 15 11.27 -15.19 7.22
C ALA A 15 11.29 -14.63 8.66
N ARG A 16 12.49 -14.45 9.22
CA ARG A 16 12.65 -13.86 10.56
C ARG A 16 12.10 -12.43 10.62
N ARG A 17 12.32 -11.61 9.59
CA ARG A 17 11.81 -10.24 9.53
C ARG A 17 10.30 -10.22 9.36
N PHE A 18 9.75 -11.05 8.48
CA PHE A 18 8.31 -11.16 8.27
C PHE A 18 7.58 -11.55 9.56
N ASN A 19 8.11 -12.54 10.28
CA ASN A 19 7.53 -12.94 11.56
C ASN A 19 7.61 -11.80 12.59
N LYS A 20 8.78 -11.18 12.77
CA LYS A 20 8.96 -10.09 13.73
C LYS A 20 8.04 -8.90 13.48
N SER A 21 7.87 -8.49 12.22
CA SER A 21 7.03 -7.35 11.86
C SER A 21 5.53 -7.68 11.78
N ARG A 22 5.15 -8.95 11.96
CA ARG A 22 3.78 -9.43 11.72
C ARG A 22 3.33 -9.10 10.29
N ALA A 23 4.21 -9.33 9.32
CA ALA A 23 3.93 -9.02 7.92
C ALA A 23 2.68 -9.76 7.42
N VAL A 24 1.74 -9.02 6.83
CA VAL A 24 0.46 -9.54 6.30
C VAL A 24 0.40 -9.55 4.78
N ALA A 25 1.20 -8.72 4.12
CA ALA A 25 1.32 -8.61 2.67
C ALA A 25 2.72 -8.11 2.27
N ILE A 26 3.08 -8.30 1.01
CA ILE A 26 4.31 -7.79 0.40
C ILE A 26 4.00 -7.19 -0.97
N ASP A 27 4.73 -6.13 -1.32
CA ASP A 27 4.58 -5.31 -2.51
C ASP A 27 5.91 -4.56 -2.76
N MET A 28 5.95 -3.60 -3.71
CA MET A 28 7.17 -2.87 -4.06
C MET A 28 7.05 -1.33 -3.99
N GLU A 29 5.90 -0.78 -3.57
CA GLU A 29 5.63 0.66 -3.67
C GLU A 29 5.11 1.31 -2.37
N SER A 30 4.32 0.58 -1.57
CA SER A 30 3.50 1.13 -0.47
C SER A 30 4.31 1.95 0.53
N ALA A 31 5.40 1.40 1.06
CA ALA A 31 6.25 2.10 2.02
C ALA A 31 6.94 3.31 1.39
N THR A 32 7.29 3.24 0.10
CA THR A 32 7.93 4.35 -0.62
C THR A 32 6.96 5.50 -0.84
N ILE A 33 5.71 5.21 -1.22
CA ILE A 33 4.64 6.21 -1.34
C ILE A 33 4.33 6.83 0.02
N ALA A 34 4.13 6.01 1.05
CA ALA A 34 3.85 6.49 2.40
C ALA A 34 5.00 7.34 2.96
N ALA A 35 6.25 6.93 2.77
CA ALA A 35 7.42 7.68 3.22
C ALA A 35 7.54 9.04 2.49
N ASN A 36 7.22 9.10 1.20
CA ASN A 36 7.20 10.38 0.47
C ASN A 36 6.04 11.27 0.93
N GLY A 37 4.85 10.70 1.16
CA GLY A 37 3.73 11.44 1.76
C GLY A 37 4.11 12.04 3.12
N PHE A 38 4.77 11.25 3.98
CA PHE A 38 5.31 11.73 5.25
C PHE A 38 6.34 12.86 5.06
N ARG A 39 7.34 12.65 4.19
CA ARG A 39 8.40 13.63 3.92
C ARG A 39 7.87 14.94 3.33
N LEU A 40 6.80 14.88 2.55
CA LEU A 40 6.24 16.05 1.85
C LEU A 40 4.95 16.59 2.51
N ARG A 41 4.57 16.06 3.68
CA ARG A 41 3.36 16.44 4.42
C ARG A 41 2.07 16.30 3.60
N VAL A 42 2.07 15.34 2.67
CA VAL A 42 0.89 14.98 1.87
C VAL A 42 0.20 13.80 2.56
N PRO A 43 -1.07 13.93 2.98
CA PRO A 43 -1.84 12.81 3.52
C PRO A 43 -1.79 11.60 2.60
N TYR A 44 -1.50 10.43 3.16
CA TYR A 44 -1.25 9.21 2.40
C TYR A 44 -2.02 8.03 2.98
N GLY A 45 -2.27 7.04 2.13
CA GLY A 45 -2.91 5.79 2.48
C GLY A 45 -2.51 4.67 1.52
N THR A 46 -2.73 3.43 1.93
CA THR A 46 -2.45 2.26 1.10
C THR A 46 -3.59 1.26 1.24
N LEU A 47 -4.17 0.87 0.11
CA LEU A 47 -5.11 -0.23 0.01
C LEU A 47 -4.62 -1.17 -1.09
N LEU A 48 -4.20 -2.37 -0.71
CA LEU A 48 -3.72 -3.40 -1.63
C LEU A 48 -4.81 -4.46 -1.85
N CYS A 49 -4.84 -5.05 -3.04
CA CYS A 49 -5.62 -6.26 -3.32
C CYS A 49 -4.66 -7.44 -3.42
N VAL A 50 -4.93 -8.50 -2.65
CA VAL A 50 -4.14 -9.74 -2.72
C VAL A 50 -4.30 -10.34 -4.11
N SER A 51 -3.20 -10.48 -4.84
CA SER A 51 -3.21 -11.01 -6.21
C SER A 51 -2.83 -12.48 -6.28
N ASP A 52 -2.11 -12.97 -5.28
CA ASP A 52 -1.47 -14.28 -5.21
C ASP A 52 -0.98 -14.54 -3.77
N LYS A 53 -0.59 -15.78 -3.48
CA LYS A 53 -0.15 -16.21 -2.14
C LYS A 53 1.14 -17.04 -2.23
N PRO A 54 2.31 -16.41 -2.43
CA PRO A 54 3.56 -17.12 -2.71
C PRO A 54 3.94 -18.18 -1.66
N LEU A 55 3.69 -17.91 -0.38
CA LEU A 55 4.00 -18.84 0.73
C LEU A 55 3.05 -20.04 0.84
N HIS A 56 2.02 -20.11 -0.01
CA HIS A 56 0.99 -21.17 0.01
C HIS A 56 0.90 -21.93 -1.31
N GLY A 57 1.91 -21.79 -2.19
CA GLY A 57 1.94 -22.49 -3.49
C GLY A 57 1.10 -21.84 -4.59
N GLU A 58 0.41 -20.74 -4.31
CA GLU A 58 -0.36 -19.99 -5.31
C GLU A 58 0.47 -18.80 -5.82
N ILE A 59 1.63 -19.07 -6.42
CA ILE A 59 2.42 -18.02 -7.08
C ILE A 59 1.75 -17.68 -8.41
N LYS A 60 1.50 -16.40 -8.66
CA LYS A 60 0.90 -15.98 -9.92
C LYS A 60 1.85 -16.26 -11.08
N LEU A 61 1.45 -17.16 -11.98
CA LEU A 61 2.07 -17.33 -13.29
C LEU A 61 1.40 -16.39 -14.30
N PRO A 62 2.14 -15.84 -15.29
CA PRO A 62 1.55 -15.08 -16.38
C PRO A 62 0.43 -15.86 -17.06
N GLY A 63 -0.80 -15.33 -17.07
CA GLY A 63 -1.97 -15.93 -17.73
C GLY A 63 -2.93 -16.75 -16.85
N ALA A 64 -2.66 -16.93 -15.56
CA ALA A 64 -3.55 -17.67 -14.66
C ALA A 64 -4.57 -16.76 -13.93
N ALA A 65 -5.85 -17.08 -14.12
CA ALA A 65 -7.06 -16.59 -13.45
C ALA A 65 -7.51 -15.12 -13.67
N ASN A 66 -7.87 -14.79 -14.92
CA ASN A 66 -8.37 -13.45 -15.29
C ASN A 66 -9.73 -13.05 -14.67
N ARG A 67 -10.71 -13.96 -14.50
CA ARG A 67 -12.07 -13.53 -14.14
C ARG A 67 -12.23 -13.02 -12.70
N PHE A 68 -11.63 -13.69 -11.72
CA PHE A 68 -11.64 -13.19 -10.33
C PHE A 68 -10.84 -11.89 -10.21
N TYR A 69 -9.70 -11.84 -10.91
CA TYR A 69 -8.82 -10.69 -10.93
C TYR A 69 -9.47 -9.45 -11.56
N GLU A 70 -10.12 -9.58 -12.73
CA GLU A 70 -10.80 -8.47 -13.41
C GLU A 70 -11.92 -7.85 -12.57
N ARG A 71 -12.75 -8.69 -11.92
CA ARG A 71 -13.79 -8.20 -11.01
C ARG A 71 -13.18 -7.51 -9.79
N ALA A 72 -12.18 -8.13 -9.17
CA ALA A 72 -11.51 -7.57 -7.99
C ALA A 72 -10.83 -6.23 -8.32
N ILE A 73 -10.23 -6.08 -9.51
CA ILE A 73 -9.66 -4.80 -9.98
C ILE A 73 -10.75 -3.73 -10.05
N GLY A 74 -11.89 -4.02 -10.67
CA GLY A 74 -12.98 -3.06 -10.82
C GLY A 74 -13.54 -2.60 -9.46
N GLU A 75 -13.74 -3.54 -8.53
CA GLU A 75 -14.17 -3.23 -7.17
C GLU A 75 -13.08 -2.45 -6.40
N HIS A 76 -11.80 -2.82 -6.53
CA HIS A 76 -10.69 -2.16 -5.85
C HIS A 76 -10.52 -0.70 -6.28
N ILE A 77 -10.61 -0.42 -7.59
CA ILE A 77 -10.59 0.95 -8.11
C ILE A 77 -11.79 1.74 -7.59
N ARG A 78 -12.98 1.13 -7.55
CA ARG A 78 -14.18 1.79 -7.02
C ARG A 78 -14.02 2.18 -5.54
N ILE A 79 -13.42 1.31 -4.71
CA ILE A 79 -13.11 1.65 -3.31
C ILE A 79 -12.17 2.86 -3.24
N GLY A 80 -11.17 2.91 -4.12
CA GLY A 80 -10.25 4.05 -4.21
C GLY A 80 -10.97 5.36 -4.56
N ILE A 81 -11.84 5.35 -5.57
CA ILE A 81 -12.63 6.52 -6.00
C ILE A 81 -13.55 6.99 -4.86
N GLU A 82 -14.35 6.09 -4.29
CA GLU A 82 -15.27 6.39 -3.18
C GLU A 82 -14.51 6.97 -1.97
N THR A 83 -13.31 6.45 -1.70
CA THR A 83 -12.46 6.99 -0.62
C THR A 83 -12.07 8.45 -0.91
N LEU A 84 -11.66 8.76 -2.15
CA LEU A 84 -11.28 10.11 -2.54
C LEU A 84 -12.48 11.08 -2.53
N GLU A 85 -13.66 10.61 -2.97
CA GLU A 85 -14.91 11.38 -2.93
C GLU A 85 -15.27 11.75 -1.49
N ARG A 86 -15.25 10.79 -0.56
CA ARG A 86 -15.51 11.05 0.87
C ARG A 86 -14.50 12.01 1.50
N LEU A 87 -13.20 11.84 1.20
CA LEU A 87 -12.17 12.74 1.69
C LEU A 87 -12.32 14.17 1.14
N SER A 88 -12.87 14.29 -0.08
CA SER A 88 -13.21 15.58 -0.68
C SER A 88 -14.43 16.22 0.00
N GLU A 89 -15.47 15.43 0.30
CA GLU A 89 -16.69 15.87 0.98
C GLU A 89 -16.45 16.34 2.42
N ASP A 90 -15.59 15.65 3.17
CA ASP A 90 -15.20 16.02 4.55
C ASP A 90 -14.47 17.38 4.63
N GLY A 91 -14.03 17.91 3.49
CA GLY A 91 -13.36 19.21 3.35
C GLY A 91 -11.85 19.15 3.65
N GLY A 92 -11.06 19.89 2.89
CA GLY A 92 -9.59 19.83 2.94
C GLY A 92 -8.95 20.12 4.31
N ALA A 93 -9.67 20.78 5.22
CA ALA A 93 -9.24 21.00 6.60
C ALA A 93 -9.37 19.75 7.48
N ALA A 94 -10.37 18.88 7.23
CA ALA A 94 -10.54 17.61 7.96
C ALA A 94 -9.50 16.56 7.52
N LEU A 95 -9.14 16.57 6.23
CA LEU A 95 -8.12 15.68 5.67
C LEU A 95 -6.73 15.93 6.28
N HIS A 96 -6.37 17.20 6.50
CA HIS A 96 -5.07 17.57 7.05
C HIS A 96 -5.11 17.65 8.57
N SER A 97 -4.25 16.88 9.22
CA SER A 97 -4.09 16.91 10.68
C SER A 97 -2.66 17.28 11.08
N ARG A 98 -2.40 17.42 12.39
CA ARG A 98 -1.07 17.75 12.92
C ARG A 98 -0.07 16.59 12.88
N LYS A 99 -0.46 15.40 12.41
CA LYS A 99 0.35 14.17 12.43
C LYS A 99 1.66 14.27 11.62
N LEU A 100 1.70 15.15 10.62
CA LEU A 100 2.87 15.31 9.74
C LEU A 100 3.67 16.60 10.03
N ARG A 101 3.31 17.37 11.06
CA ARG A 101 3.99 18.62 11.39
C ARG A 101 5.33 18.35 12.07
N ALA A 102 6.38 18.99 11.58
CA ALA A 102 7.67 19.10 12.26
C ALA A 102 7.69 20.25 13.28
N PHE A 103 8.75 20.32 14.09
CA PHE A 103 8.95 21.42 15.05
C PHE A 103 9.16 22.76 14.34
N ASP A 104 9.79 22.74 13.16
CA ASP A 104 10.12 23.86 12.29
C ASP A 104 9.19 23.94 11.06
N GLU A 105 7.95 23.45 11.19
CA GLU A 105 6.99 23.40 10.08
C GLU A 105 6.75 24.80 9.47
N PRO A 106 6.89 24.97 8.14
CA PRO A 106 6.62 26.23 7.48
C PRO A 106 5.16 26.70 7.68
N PRO A 107 4.88 28.02 7.63
CA PRO A 107 3.51 28.54 7.74
C PRO A 107 2.59 28.14 6.57
N PHE A 108 3.16 27.90 5.39
CA PHE A 108 2.42 27.53 4.19
C PHE A 108 2.27 26.02 4.06
N ARG A 109 1.12 25.62 3.53
CA ARG A 109 0.87 24.29 2.99
C ARG A 109 0.99 24.34 1.46
#